data_AF-A0A7C3B8Y3-F1
#
_entry.id   AF-A0A7C3B8Y3-F1
#
_cell.length_a   1.000
_cell.length_b   1.000
_cell.length_c   1.000
_cell.angle_alpha   90.00
_cell.angle_beta   90.00
_cell.angle_gamma   90.00
#
_symmetry.space_group_name_H-M   'P 1'
#
loop_
_entity.id
_entity.type
_entity.pdbx_description
1 polymer ?
#
loop_
_entity_poly.entity_id
_entity_poly.type
_entity_poly.pdbx_seq_one_letter_code
_entity_poly.pdbx_strand_id
1 'polypeptide(L)'
;MSIDVRFTEADWERVERDWAAWWAGELDRPLVILHGIEPDEDGNVPEVHHFTSNYPLDMPADEVIDRYQAYLEALRFYGDAWPKWWPNFGPGIVAGFLGARVHSVPETVWFEPAELIPIEDIHPRYDPDNIWWRRVKELTRLAVERWGDRVSVAHTDLGGNLDILASLRTTERLLLDLYDAPEEVERLVGEITQLWLRYYDELYEIIRQAGRGTTPWATIWSPGRC
;
A
#
# COMPACT_ATOMS: atom_id res chain seq x y z
N MET A 1 5.29 22.83 6.65
CA MET A 1 4.09 23.21 7.43
C MET A 1 3.37 21.93 7.81
N SER A 2 2.73 21.87 8.98
CA SER A 2 1.90 20.71 9.35
C SER A 2 0.66 20.64 8.47
N ILE A 3 0.26 19.45 8.05
CA ILE A 3 -0.94 19.21 7.25
C ILE A 3 -2.23 19.64 7.97
N ASP A 4 -3.21 20.18 7.23
CA ASP A 4 -4.56 20.49 7.74
C ASP A 4 -5.66 19.71 7.02
N VAL A 5 -6.02 18.54 7.57
CA VAL A 5 -7.11 17.67 7.07
C VAL A 5 -8.48 17.98 7.68
N ARG A 6 -8.60 19.04 8.50
CA ARG A 6 -9.85 19.42 9.20
C ARG A 6 -10.53 18.25 9.93
N PHE A 7 -9.72 17.43 10.61
CA PHE A 7 -10.15 16.26 11.37
C PHE A 7 -9.68 16.39 12.82
N THR A 8 -10.62 16.36 13.77
CA THR A 8 -10.33 16.66 15.18
C THR A 8 -10.00 15.39 15.97
N GLU A 9 -9.51 15.56 17.20
CA GLU A 9 -9.29 14.41 18.09
C GLU A 9 -10.61 13.67 18.42
N ALA A 10 -11.71 14.40 18.58
CA ALA A 10 -13.02 13.79 18.78
C ALA A 10 -13.49 12.97 17.57
N ASP A 11 -13.05 13.33 16.36
CA ASP A 11 -13.29 12.52 15.16
C ASP A 11 -12.47 11.24 15.16
N TRP A 12 -11.19 11.32 15.59
CA TRP A 12 -10.36 10.14 15.80
C TRP A 12 -10.95 9.20 16.85
N GLU A 13 -11.31 9.70 18.03
CA GLU A 13 -11.94 8.91 19.10
C GLU A 13 -13.21 8.19 18.62
N ARG A 14 -14.00 8.85 17.75
CA ARG A 14 -15.17 8.20 17.10
C ARG A 14 -14.74 7.03 16.22
N VAL A 15 -13.80 7.26 15.31
CA VAL A 15 -13.31 6.23 14.37
C VAL A 15 -12.73 5.06 15.14
N GLU A 16 -11.85 5.31 16.12
CA GLU A 16 -11.22 4.24 16.90
C GLU A 16 -12.26 3.39 17.64
N ARG A 17 -13.25 4.03 18.28
CA ARG A 17 -14.34 3.34 18.98
C ARG A 17 -15.19 2.51 18.02
N ASP A 18 -15.65 3.10 16.92
CA ASP A 18 -16.63 2.47 16.04
C ASP A 18 -15.98 1.32 15.24
N TRP A 19 -14.72 1.47 14.82
CA TRP A 19 -13.96 0.38 14.21
C TRP A 19 -13.61 -0.73 15.20
N ALA A 20 -13.23 -0.40 16.44
CA ALA A 20 -12.97 -1.42 17.46
C ALA A 20 -14.24 -2.24 17.77
N ALA A 21 -15.40 -1.58 17.89
CA ALA A 21 -16.68 -2.25 18.07
C ALA A 21 -17.05 -3.12 16.84
N TRP A 22 -16.74 -2.66 15.63
CA TRP A 22 -16.96 -3.45 14.42
C TRP A 22 -16.11 -4.72 14.40
N TRP A 23 -14.81 -4.63 14.74
CA TRP A 23 -13.92 -5.78 14.87
C TRP A 23 -14.38 -6.77 15.95
N ALA A 24 -14.96 -6.28 17.04
CA ALA A 24 -15.51 -7.10 18.11
C ALA A 24 -16.89 -7.71 17.77
N GLY A 25 -17.52 -7.30 16.66
CA GLY A 25 -18.90 -7.70 16.32
C GLY A 25 -19.96 -7.05 17.22
N GLU A 26 -19.60 -5.95 17.90
CA GLU A 26 -20.43 -5.25 18.88
C GLU A 26 -21.10 -4.00 18.29
N LEU A 27 -20.68 -3.56 17.11
CA LEU A 27 -21.31 -2.43 16.42
C LEU A 27 -22.69 -2.84 15.88
N ASP A 28 -23.73 -2.15 16.35
CA ASP A 28 -25.15 -2.40 16.06
C ASP A 28 -25.64 -1.77 14.74
N ARG A 29 -24.70 -1.24 13.94
CA ARG A 29 -24.92 -0.64 12.62
C ARG A 29 -23.78 -0.98 11.67
N PRO A 30 -23.96 -0.88 10.34
CA PRO A 30 -22.84 -0.94 9.41
C PRO A 30 -21.90 0.26 9.59
N LEU A 31 -20.63 0.06 9.23
CA LEU A 31 -19.70 1.15 8.99
C LEU A 31 -20.10 1.89 7.71
N VAL A 32 -20.03 3.22 7.74
CA VAL A 32 -20.34 4.11 6.61
C VAL A 32 -19.12 4.96 6.33
N ILE A 33 -18.45 4.70 5.21
CA ILE A 33 -17.20 5.39 4.86
C ILE A 33 -17.45 6.26 3.63
N LEU A 34 -17.38 7.57 3.82
CA LEU A 34 -17.62 8.55 2.78
C LEU A 34 -16.57 9.64 2.86
N HIS A 35 -15.99 9.99 1.72
CA HIS A 35 -15.17 11.19 1.58
C HIS A 35 -15.72 12.06 0.46
N GLY A 36 -15.68 13.38 0.69
CA GLY A 36 -15.91 14.39 -0.33
C GLY A 36 -14.62 15.12 -0.63
N ILE A 37 -14.55 15.76 -1.80
CA ILE A 37 -13.48 16.68 -2.16
C ILE A 37 -14.09 18.08 -2.17
N GLU A 38 -13.49 18.99 -1.41
CA GLU A 38 -13.83 20.41 -1.44
C GLU A 38 -12.87 21.11 -2.42
N PRO A 39 -13.36 21.67 -3.54
CA PRO A 39 -12.51 22.40 -4.47
C PRO A 39 -12.00 23.72 -3.84
N ASP A 40 -10.96 24.29 -4.43
CA ASP A 40 -10.48 25.62 -4.05
C ASP A 40 -11.45 26.75 -4.49
N GLU A 41 -11.09 28.00 -4.20
CA GLU A 41 -11.91 29.18 -4.52
C GLU A 41 -12.20 29.33 -6.02
N ASP A 42 -11.31 28.81 -6.87
CA ASP A 42 -11.41 28.83 -8.33
C ASP A 42 -12.12 27.57 -8.89
N GLY A 43 -12.54 26.64 -8.02
CA GLY A 43 -13.22 25.41 -8.39
C GLY A 43 -12.27 24.26 -8.78
N ASN A 44 -10.96 24.39 -8.57
CA ASN A 44 -9.99 23.36 -8.92
C ASN A 44 -9.88 22.29 -7.82
N VAL A 45 -9.54 21.08 -8.23
CA VAL A 45 -9.25 19.95 -7.36
C VAL A 45 -7.79 19.52 -7.57
N PRO A 46 -7.00 19.32 -6.50
CA PRO A 46 -5.65 18.79 -6.63
C PRO A 46 -5.64 17.43 -7.35
N GLU A 47 -4.88 17.33 -8.44
CA GLU A 47 -4.72 16.09 -9.18
C GLU A 47 -3.56 15.26 -8.63
N VAL A 48 -3.82 13.97 -8.40
CA VAL A 48 -2.81 12.99 -7.99
C VAL A 48 -2.96 11.73 -8.83
N HIS A 49 -1.86 11.00 -9.04
CA HIS A 49 -1.96 9.70 -9.68
C HIS A 49 -2.59 8.69 -8.73
N HIS A 50 -3.52 7.89 -9.27
CA HIS A 50 -4.12 6.78 -8.53
C HIS A 50 -3.08 5.73 -8.13
N PHE A 51 -2.16 5.40 -9.03
CA PHE A 51 -0.96 4.63 -8.73
C PHE A 51 0.25 5.57 -8.61
N THR A 52 0.83 5.63 -7.42
CA THR A 52 2.03 6.41 -7.10
C THR A 52 3.24 5.99 -7.95
N SER A 53 3.25 4.75 -8.46
CA SER A 53 4.26 4.25 -9.41
C SER A 53 4.28 4.97 -10.77
N ASN A 54 3.25 5.76 -11.10
CA ASN A 54 3.23 6.57 -12.32
C ASN A 54 4.06 7.86 -12.21
N TYR A 55 4.45 8.28 -11.00
CA TYR A 55 5.43 9.35 -10.86
C TYR A 55 6.81 8.86 -11.28
N PRO A 56 7.63 9.67 -11.98
CA PRO A 56 9.01 9.32 -12.30
C PRO A 56 9.80 8.92 -11.03
N LEU A 57 10.61 7.88 -11.14
CA LEU A 57 11.40 7.37 -10.00
C LEU A 57 12.42 8.39 -9.49
N ASP A 58 12.88 9.30 -10.35
CA ASP A 58 13.81 10.39 -10.04
C ASP A 58 13.12 11.67 -9.55
N MET A 59 11.78 11.72 -9.57
CA MET A 59 11.03 12.82 -8.98
C MET A 59 11.30 12.88 -7.47
N PRO A 60 11.69 14.04 -6.91
CA PRO A 60 11.93 14.18 -5.48
C PRO A 60 10.75 13.70 -4.64
N ALA A 61 11.03 12.94 -3.57
CA ALA A 61 9.99 12.41 -2.69
C ALA A 61 9.13 13.53 -2.09
N ASP A 62 9.75 14.65 -1.70
CA ASP A 62 9.05 15.84 -1.21
C ASP A 62 7.99 16.34 -2.19
N GLU A 63 8.31 16.37 -3.48
CA GLU A 63 7.40 16.86 -4.53
C GLU A 63 6.20 15.92 -4.75
N VAL A 64 6.39 14.61 -4.55
CA VAL A 64 5.29 13.64 -4.57
C VAL A 64 4.41 13.82 -3.33
N ILE A 65 5.02 13.94 -2.15
CA ILE A 65 4.30 14.11 -0.89
C ILE A 65 3.55 15.44 -0.85
N ASP A 66 4.08 16.53 -1.41
CA ASP A 66 3.40 17.82 -1.48
C ASP A 66 2.10 17.75 -2.31
N ARG A 67 2.10 17.00 -3.42
CA ARG A 67 0.88 16.77 -4.22
C ARG A 67 -0.18 16.02 -3.43
N TYR A 68 0.21 14.92 -2.76
CA TYR A 68 -0.72 14.15 -1.94
C TYR A 68 -1.18 14.94 -0.70
N GLN A 69 -0.34 15.79 -0.13
CA GLN A 69 -0.73 16.67 0.97
C GLN A 69 -1.82 17.63 0.52
N ALA A 70 -1.65 18.33 -0.60
CA ALA A 70 -2.68 19.23 -1.14
C ALA A 70 -4.01 18.48 -1.40
N TYR A 71 -3.93 17.27 -1.95
CA TYR A 71 -5.11 16.41 -2.15
C TYR A 71 -5.79 16.03 -0.82
N LEU A 72 -5.03 15.61 0.20
CA LEU A 72 -5.55 15.27 1.52
C LEU A 72 -6.20 16.46 2.23
N GLU A 73 -5.64 17.67 2.09
CA GLU A 73 -6.19 18.91 2.67
C GLU A 73 -7.53 19.32 2.01
N ALA A 74 -7.74 18.91 0.75
CA ALA A 74 -9.01 19.09 0.05
C ALA A 74 -10.09 18.06 0.45
N LEU A 75 -9.73 16.96 1.12
CA LEU A 75 -10.69 15.91 1.51
C LEU A 75 -11.50 16.27 2.74
N ARG A 76 -12.78 15.87 2.75
CA ARG A 76 -13.67 15.90 3.91
C ARG A 76 -14.15 14.50 4.22
N PHE A 77 -14.05 14.09 5.47
CA PHE A 77 -14.32 12.73 5.93
C PHE A 77 -15.65 12.70 6.69
N TYR A 78 -16.52 11.76 6.34
CA TYR A 78 -17.85 11.63 6.93
C TYR A 78 -18.11 10.20 7.42
N GLY A 79 -18.96 10.08 8.44
CA GLY A 79 -19.26 8.79 9.08
C GLY A 79 -18.04 8.22 9.79
N ASP A 80 -17.67 7.01 9.38
CA ASP A 80 -16.55 6.21 9.89
C ASP A 80 -15.28 6.32 9.02
N ALA A 81 -15.28 7.28 8.08
CA ALA A 81 -14.10 7.65 7.31
C ALA A 81 -13.10 8.44 8.17
N TRP A 82 -11.82 8.33 7.81
CA TRP A 82 -10.71 9.02 8.47
C TRP A 82 -9.67 9.47 7.43
N PRO A 83 -8.78 10.41 7.79
CA PRO A 83 -7.65 10.79 6.95
C PRO A 83 -6.72 9.61 6.72
N LYS A 84 -6.75 9.07 5.51
CA LYS A 84 -5.93 7.94 5.06
C LYS A 84 -5.17 8.32 3.79
N TRP A 85 -3.91 7.96 3.73
CA TRP A 85 -3.17 7.92 2.48
C TRP A 85 -2.60 6.53 2.23
N TRP A 86 -2.76 6.05 0.99
CA TRP A 86 -2.24 4.75 0.57
C TRP A 86 -1.20 4.94 -0.52
N PRO A 87 0.08 4.60 -0.28
CA PRO A 87 1.10 4.59 -1.32
C PRO A 87 0.83 3.43 -2.28
N ASN A 88 -0.01 3.66 -3.29
CA ASN A 88 -0.49 2.62 -4.20
C ASN A 88 0.52 2.36 -5.33
N PHE A 89 1.30 1.28 -5.25
CA PHE A 89 2.26 0.87 -6.28
C PHE A 89 1.76 -0.30 -7.13
N GLY A 90 0.46 -0.57 -7.09
CA GLY A 90 -0.14 -1.70 -7.79
C GLY A 90 -0.32 -2.94 -6.92
N PRO A 91 -1.16 -3.88 -7.37
CA PRO A 91 -1.52 -5.06 -6.60
C PRO A 91 -0.40 -6.10 -6.65
N GLY A 92 0.43 -6.18 -5.61
CA GLY A 92 1.55 -7.13 -5.57
C GLY A 92 2.90 -6.56 -5.91
N ILE A 93 3.19 -5.33 -5.47
CA ILE A 93 4.49 -4.67 -5.73
C ILE A 93 5.70 -5.47 -5.22
N VAL A 94 5.50 -6.43 -4.31
CA VAL A 94 6.57 -7.37 -3.90
C VAL A 94 7.15 -8.12 -5.11
N ALA A 95 6.37 -8.41 -6.16
CA ALA A 95 6.93 -8.95 -7.40
C ALA A 95 8.03 -8.05 -7.98
N GLY A 96 7.80 -6.73 -8.01
CA GLY A 96 8.81 -5.73 -8.41
C GLY A 96 10.02 -5.67 -7.47
N PHE A 97 9.81 -5.85 -6.16
CA PHE A 97 10.91 -5.95 -5.19
C PHE A 97 11.78 -7.19 -5.43
N LEU A 98 11.18 -8.25 -5.94
CA LEU A 98 11.83 -9.53 -6.25
C LEU A 98 12.34 -9.61 -7.70
N GLY A 99 12.33 -8.50 -8.44
CA GLY A 99 12.96 -8.38 -9.76
C GLY A 99 12.01 -8.51 -10.95
N ALA A 100 10.70 -8.62 -10.75
CA ALA A 100 9.75 -8.49 -11.85
C ALA A 100 9.83 -7.08 -12.47
N ARG A 101 9.57 -6.99 -13.77
CA ARG A 101 9.39 -5.72 -14.46
C ARG A 101 8.06 -5.12 -14.03
N VAL A 102 8.09 -3.86 -13.64
CA VAL A 102 6.91 -3.10 -13.21
C VAL A 102 6.45 -2.22 -14.36
N HIS A 103 5.25 -2.45 -14.84
CA HIS A 103 4.61 -1.72 -15.94
C HIS A 103 3.44 -0.90 -15.39
N SER A 104 3.74 0.33 -14.98
CA SER A 104 2.73 1.26 -14.47
C SER A 104 2.08 2.03 -15.61
N VAL A 105 0.74 2.05 -15.63
CA VAL A 105 -0.10 2.91 -16.46
C VAL A 105 -1.13 3.62 -15.58
N PRO A 106 -1.81 4.67 -16.05
CA PRO A 106 -2.79 5.39 -15.23
C PRO A 106 -3.90 4.50 -14.66
N GLU A 107 -4.31 3.46 -15.40
CA GLU A 107 -5.43 2.59 -15.06
C GLU A 107 -5.05 1.38 -14.20
N THR A 108 -3.78 0.94 -14.20
CA THR A 108 -3.33 -0.27 -13.51
C THR A 108 -1.80 -0.38 -13.47
N VAL A 109 -1.29 -1.34 -12.71
CA VAL A 109 0.13 -1.74 -12.71
C VAL A 109 0.22 -3.23 -12.98
N TRP A 110 1.02 -3.61 -13.98
CA TRP A 110 1.29 -4.99 -14.33
C TRP A 110 2.71 -5.40 -13.91
N PHE A 111 2.87 -6.67 -13.56
CA PHE A 111 4.14 -7.27 -13.21
C PHE A 111 4.44 -8.41 -14.18
N GLU A 112 5.65 -8.40 -14.75
CA GLU A 112 6.09 -9.42 -15.69
C GLU A 112 7.45 -9.98 -15.28
N PRO A 113 7.72 -11.26 -15.55
CA PRO A 113 9.04 -11.82 -15.26
C PRO A 113 10.12 -11.09 -16.06
N ALA A 114 11.22 -10.74 -15.40
CA ALA A 114 12.36 -10.14 -16.09
C ALA A 114 13.00 -11.10 -17.10
N GLU A 115 12.94 -12.40 -16.80
CA GLU A 115 13.41 -13.50 -17.64
C GLU A 115 12.54 -14.74 -17.43
N LEU A 116 12.35 -15.54 -18.48
CA LEU A 116 11.58 -16.78 -18.45
C LEU A 116 12.50 -17.99 -18.20
N ILE A 117 12.80 -18.27 -16.94
CA ILE A 117 13.67 -19.38 -16.50
C ILE A 117 12.87 -20.58 -15.98
N PRO A 118 13.43 -21.81 -15.90
CA PRO A 118 12.79 -22.95 -15.22
C PRO A 118 12.38 -22.63 -13.77
N ILE A 119 11.34 -23.29 -13.26
CA ILE A 119 10.78 -22.94 -11.93
C ILE A 119 11.78 -23.25 -10.80
N GLU A 120 12.53 -24.33 -10.95
CA GLU A 120 13.60 -24.75 -10.06
C GLU A 120 14.74 -23.73 -9.94
N ASP A 121 14.95 -22.90 -10.96
CA ASP A 121 15.98 -21.86 -11.01
C ASP A 121 15.50 -20.52 -10.44
N ILE A 122 14.21 -20.38 -10.13
CA ILE A 122 13.68 -19.18 -9.47
C ILE A 122 14.11 -19.20 -8.00
N HIS A 123 14.86 -18.16 -7.62
CA HIS A 123 15.33 -17.95 -6.25
C HIS A 123 15.14 -16.48 -5.86
N PRO A 124 13.95 -16.08 -5.39
CA PRO A 124 13.69 -14.73 -4.96
C PRO A 124 14.56 -14.38 -3.75
N ARG A 125 15.12 -13.17 -3.73
CA ARG A 125 15.99 -12.71 -2.64
C ARG A 125 15.60 -11.30 -2.23
N TYR A 126 15.80 -11.01 -0.96
CA TYR A 126 15.68 -9.64 -0.46
C TYR A 126 16.81 -8.78 -1.02
N ASP A 127 16.44 -7.66 -1.63
CA ASP A 127 17.37 -6.66 -2.11
C ASP A 127 17.04 -5.29 -1.48
N PRO A 128 17.84 -4.78 -0.52
CA PRO A 128 17.61 -3.48 0.09
C PRO A 128 17.79 -2.32 -0.90
N ASP A 129 18.52 -2.55 -1.99
CA ASP A 129 18.86 -1.55 -2.99
C ASP A 129 17.89 -1.54 -4.19
N ASN A 130 16.91 -2.46 -4.22
CA ASN A 130 15.87 -2.51 -5.24
C ASN A 130 15.17 -1.15 -5.38
N ILE A 131 15.08 -0.65 -6.62
CA ILE A 131 14.59 0.70 -6.92
C ILE A 131 13.15 0.94 -6.42
N TRP A 132 12.26 -0.05 -6.56
CA TRP A 132 10.87 0.06 -6.15
C TRP A 132 10.74 -0.03 -4.64
N TRP A 133 11.51 -0.93 -4.02
CA TRP A 133 11.52 -1.07 -2.56
C TRP A 133 12.01 0.21 -1.87
N ARG A 134 13.12 0.76 -2.35
CA ARG A 134 13.65 2.04 -1.87
C ARG A 134 12.63 3.16 -2.02
N ARG A 135 11.96 3.22 -3.17
CA ARG A 135 10.96 4.27 -3.44
C ARG A 135 9.74 4.17 -2.52
N VAL A 136 9.18 2.98 -2.36
CA VAL A 136 8.05 2.73 -1.44
C VAL A 136 8.42 3.11 -0.01
N LYS A 137 9.59 2.66 0.47
CA LYS A 137 10.09 3.00 1.81
C LYS A 137 10.30 4.50 2.00
N GLU A 138 10.92 5.16 1.02
CA GLU A 138 11.20 6.59 1.08
C GLU A 138 9.92 7.41 1.22
N LEU A 139 8.93 7.16 0.34
CA LEU A 139 7.66 7.87 0.38
C LEU A 139 6.87 7.57 1.65
N THR A 140 6.84 6.30 2.09
CA THR A 140 6.16 5.90 3.33
C THR A 140 6.77 6.60 4.54
N ARG A 141 8.11 6.61 4.65
CA ARG A 141 8.84 7.29 5.73
C ARG A 141 8.57 8.79 5.72
N LEU A 142 8.69 9.44 4.56
CA LEU A 142 8.50 10.88 4.45
C LEU A 142 7.06 11.29 4.78
N ALA A 143 6.07 10.51 4.36
CA ALA A 143 4.66 10.73 4.70
C ALA A 143 4.42 10.65 6.21
N VAL A 144 4.94 9.60 6.86
CA VAL A 144 4.83 9.44 8.33
C VAL A 144 5.51 10.60 9.07
N GLU A 145 6.72 10.99 8.64
CA GLU A 145 7.44 12.11 9.25
C GLU A 145 6.73 13.45 9.07
N ARG A 146 6.10 13.68 7.90
CA ARG A 146 5.47 14.96 7.57
C ARG A 146 4.08 15.12 8.18
N TRP A 147 3.29 14.07 8.15
CA TRP A 147 1.88 14.13 8.56
C TRP A 147 1.66 13.67 10.00
N GLY A 148 2.60 12.91 10.57
CA GLY A 148 2.54 12.46 11.96
C GLY A 148 1.23 11.73 12.26
N ASP A 149 0.59 12.12 13.35
CA ASP A 149 -0.66 11.54 13.84
C ASP A 149 -1.92 12.13 13.18
N ARG A 150 -1.77 12.97 12.14
CA ARG A 150 -2.90 13.61 11.45
C ARG A 150 -3.45 12.77 10.31
N VAL A 151 -2.67 11.83 9.78
CA VAL A 151 -3.03 10.95 8.66
C VAL A 151 -2.55 9.53 8.92
N SER A 152 -3.42 8.55 8.76
CA SER A 152 -3.02 7.14 8.73
C SER A 152 -2.37 6.82 7.38
N VAL A 153 -1.05 6.60 7.39
CA VAL A 153 -0.31 6.09 6.23
C VAL A 153 -0.51 4.57 6.13
N ALA A 154 -1.03 4.11 5.00
CA ALA A 154 -1.35 2.70 4.77
C ALA A 154 -0.13 1.89 4.33
N HIS A 155 -0.21 0.57 4.49
CA HIS A 155 0.68 -0.33 3.77
C HIS A 155 0.40 -0.23 2.27
N THR A 156 1.45 -0.23 1.44
CA THR A 156 1.29 -0.51 0.01
C THR A 156 0.74 -1.92 -0.19
N ASP A 157 0.13 -2.20 -1.34
CA ASP A 157 -0.38 -3.55 -1.61
C ASP A 157 0.76 -4.51 -1.94
N LEU A 158 1.10 -5.36 -0.98
CA LEU A 158 2.16 -6.35 -1.10
C LEU A 158 1.76 -7.55 -1.97
N GLY A 159 0.46 -7.77 -2.24
CA GLY A 159 -0.07 -8.91 -2.99
C GLY A 159 -0.09 -10.23 -2.22
N GLY A 160 -0.73 -11.24 -2.80
CA GLY A 160 -0.73 -12.61 -2.30
C GLY A 160 0.49 -13.40 -2.78
N ASN A 161 0.93 -14.38 -1.99
CA ASN A 161 2.16 -15.14 -2.28
C ASN A 161 2.10 -15.85 -3.65
N LEU A 162 0.94 -16.39 -4.03
CA LEU A 162 0.76 -17.07 -5.31
C LEU A 162 0.63 -16.09 -6.47
N ASP A 163 0.08 -14.89 -6.24
CA ASP A 163 0.00 -13.82 -7.24
C ASP A 163 1.38 -13.24 -7.55
N ILE A 164 2.23 -13.10 -6.52
CA ILE A 164 3.64 -12.73 -6.67
C ILE A 164 4.37 -13.79 -7.48
N LEU A 165 4.18 -15.08 -7.19
CA LEU A 165 4.78 -16.16 -7.97
C LEU A 165 4.28 -16.14 -9.43
N ALA A 166 2.99 -15.92 -9.66
CA ALA A 166 2.43 -15.76 -10.99
C ALA A 166 3.09 -14.60 -11.75
N SER A 167 3.44 -13.52 -11.05
CA SER A 167 4.16 -12.38 -11.65
C SER A 167 5.62 -12.71 -12.00
N LEU A 168 6.26 -13.62 -11.24
CA LEU A 168 7.63 -14.08 -11.48
C LEU A 168 7.73 -15.22 -12.50
N ARG A 169 6.61 -15.91 -12.80
CA ARG A 169 6.57 -17.12 -13.64
C ARG A 169 5.71 -17.01 -14.89
N THR A 170 4.72 -16.12 -14.87
CA THR A 170 3.44 -16.11 -15.62
C THR A 170 2.38 -17.07 -15.08
N THR A 171 1.12 -16.64 -15.10
CA THR A 171 -0.03 -17.44 -14.65
C THR A 171 -0.18 -18.74 -15.42
N GLU A 172 -0.02 -18.73 -16.75
CA GLU A 172 -0.13 -19.93 -17.58
C GLU A 172 0.89 -20.99 -17.17
N ARG A 173 2.15 -20.60 -16.99
CA ARG A 173 3.21 -21.54 -16.59
C ARG A 173 3.03 -22.02 -15.16
N LEU A 174 2.66 -21.12 -14.24
CA LEU A 174 2.36 -21.50 -12.86
C LEU A 174 1.24 -22.54 -12.78
N LEU A 175 0.20 -22.44 -13.62
CA LEU A 175 -0.87 -23.43 -13.67
C LEU A 175 -0.38 -24.81 -14.12
N LEU A 176 0.60 -24.87 -15.03
CA LEU A 176 1.24 -26.12 -15.42
C LEU A 176 2.18 -26.63 -14.33
N ASP A 177 2.97 -25.74 -13.72
CA ASP A 177 3.92 -26.09 -12.65
C ASP A 177 3.20 -26.64 -11.41
N LEU A 178 1.95 -26.22 -11.13
CA LEU A 178 1.11 -26.83 -10.08
C LEU A 178 0.85 -28.33 -10.27
N TYR A 179 0.95 -28.82 -11.51
CA TYR A 179 0.80 -30.24 -11.84
C TYR A 179 2.16 -30.92 -12.07
N ASP A 180 3.05 -30.27 -12.82
CA ASP A 180 4.33 -30.86 -13.26
C ASP A 180 5.42 -30.78 -12.19
N ALA A 181 5.40 -29.76 -11.32
CA ALA A 181 6.41 -29.51 -10.28
C ALA A 181 5.80 -28.86 -9.01
N PRO A 182 4.79 -29.49 -8.37
CA PRO A 182 4.09 -28.91 -7.22
C PRO A 182 5.02 -28.62 -6.03
N GLU A 183 6.08 -29.41 -5.85
CA GLU A 183 7.06 -29.20 -4.77
C GLU A 183 7.84 -27.89 -4.95
N GLU A 184 8.15 -27.50 -6.20
CA GLU A 184 8.82 -26.24 -6.51
C GLU A 184 7.89 -25.03 -6.30
N VAL A 185 6.60 -25.19 -6.61
CA VAL A 185 5.60 -24.17 -6.28
C VAL A 185 5.50 -23.97 -4.76
N GLU A 186 5.44 -25.05 -3.98
CA GLU A 186 5.41 -24.98 -2.52
C GLU A 186 6.69 -24.32 -1.96
N ARG A 187 7.87 -24.70 -2.46
CA ARG A 187 9.15 -24.08 -2.09
C ARG A 187 9.12 -22.58 -2.32
N LEU A 188 8.73 -22.14 -3.51
CA LEU A 188 8.71 -20.74 -3.89
C LEU A 188 7.69 -19.93 -3.09
N VAL A 189 6.49 -20.47 -2.87
CA VAL A 189 5.49 -19.82 -2.01
C VAL A 189 6.04 -19.66 -0.59
N GLY A 190 6.75 -20.66 -0.05
CA GLY A 190 7.42 -20.57 1.24
C GLY A 190 8.48 -19.47 1.29
N GLU A 191 9.38 -19.43 0.30
CA GLU A 191 10.41 -18.39 0.18
C GLU A 191 9.81 -16.98 0.04
N ILE A 192 8.80 -16.82 -0.81
CA ILE A 192 8.07 -15.56 -1.00
C ILE A 192 7.38 -15.14 0.29
N THR A 193 6.78 -16.07 1.04
CA THR A 193 6.12 -15.75 2.33
C THR A 193 7.10 -15.13 3.32
N GLN A 194 8.31 -15.68 3.43
CA GLN A 194 9.34 -15.13 4.34
C GLN A 194 9.76 -13.72 3.92
N LEU A 195 9.89 -13.48 2.62
CA LEU A 195 10.22 -12.17 2.08
C LEU A 195 9.07 -11.17 2.27
N TRP A 196 7.83 -11.61 2.05
CA TRP A 196 6.61 -10.84 2.26
C TRP A 196 6.51 -10.35 3.70
N LEU A 197 6.68 -11.25 4.68
CA LEU A 197 6.64 -10.92 6.11
C LEU A 197 7.70 -9.88 6.46
N ARG A 198 8.90 -10.01 5.90
CA ARG A 198 9.96 -9.03 6.08
C ARG A 198 9.59 -7.65 5.52
N TYR A 199 9.09 -7.58 4.28
CA TYR A 199 8.67 -6.30 3.68
C TYR A 199 7.53 -5.65 4.47
N TYR A 200 6.56 -6.46 4.92
CA TYR A 200 5.49 -6.02 5.80
C TYR A 200 6.04 -5.45 7.10
N ASP A 201 6.91 -6.19 7.81
CA ASP A 201 7.47 -5.75 9.09
C ASP A 201 8.29 -4.47 8.93
N GLU A 202 9.13 -4.36 7.90
CA GLU A 202 9.92 -3.15 7.64
C GLU A 202 9.04 -1.92 7.36
N LEU A 203 7.92 -2.08 6.65
CA LEU A 203 6.95 -0.99 6.44
C LEU A 203 6.15 -0.68 7.72
N TYR A 204 5.73 -1.71 8.45
CA TYR A 204 5.00 -1.55 9.70
C TYR A 204 5.82 -0.77 10.73
N GLU A 205 7.12 -1.03 10.84
CA GLU A 205 8.02 -0.30 11.77
C GLU A 205 8.11 1.20 11.44
N ILE A 206 7.91 1.58 10.18
CA ILE A 206 7.79 2.98 9.76
C ILE A 206 6.41 3.51 10.11
N ILE A 207 5.36 2.83 9.63
CA ILE A 207 3.95 3.27 9.72
C ILE A 207 3.51 3.44 11.18
N ARG A 208 3.85 2.50 12.06
CA ARG A 208 3.40 2.51 13.47
C ARG A 208 3.85 3.74 14.25
N GLN A 209 4.86 4.47 13.77
CA GLN A 209 5.38 5.68 14.43
C GLN A 209 4.35 6.82 14.43
N ALA A 210 3.42 6.83 13.48
CA ALA A 210 2.32 7.81 13.43
C ALA A 210 1.31 7.64 14.58
N GLY A 211 1.24 6.44 15.20
CA GLY A 211 0.37 6.20 16.35
C GLY A 211 -1.14 6.17 16.07
N ARG A 212 -1.57 6.12 14.80
CA ARG A 212 -3.00 6.12 14.39
C ARG A 212 -3.45 4.80 13.75
N GLY A 213 -3.14 3.70 14.42
CA GLY A 213 -3.48 2.35 13.95
C GLY A 213 -2.78 1.95 12.65
N THR A 214 -3.31 0.93 11.98
CA THR A 214 -2.86 0.52 10.64
C THR A 214 -4.03 0.32 9.69
N THR A 215 -3.72 0.40 8.39
CA THR A 215 -4.68 0.17 7.33
C THR A 215 -3.97 -0.43 6.11
N PRO A 216 -4.58 -1.40 5.42
CA PRO A 216 -4.05 -1.97 4.18
C PRO A 216 -4.54 -1.15 2.97
N TRP A 217 -4.44 -1.71 1.76
CA TRP A 217 -5.05 -1.14 0.56
C TRP A 217 -6.56 -0.91 0.72
N ALA A 218 -7.26 -1.88 1.32
CA ALA A 218 -8.69 -1.81 1.57
C ALA A 218 -9.04 -0.71 2.58
N THR A 219 -10.26 -0.19 2.49
CA THR A 219 -10.76 0.87 3.38
C THR A 219 -11.16 0.28 4.74
N ILE A 220 -10.17 -0.27 5.44
CA ILE A 220 -10.26 -0.93 6.74
C ILE A 220 -9.26 -0.28 7.67
N TRP A 221 -9.69 0.11 8.88
CA TRP A 221 -8.80 0.59 9.93
C TRP A 221 -8.72 -0.44 11.07
N SER A 222 -7.54 -0.59 11.66
CA SER A 222 -7.30 -1.43 12.83
C SER A 222 -6.49 -0.66 13.88
N PRO A 223 -6.79 -0.79 15.19
CA PRO A 223 -5.98 -0.19 16.24
C PRO A 223 -4.59 -0.85 16.36
N GLY A 224 -4.44 -2.08 15.85
CA GLY A 224 -3.22 -2.87 15.90
C GLY A 224 -2.62 -3.14 14.53
N ARG A 225 -1.89 -4.25 14.40
CA ARG A 225 -1.44 -4.78 13.10
C ARG A 225 -2.64 -5.33 12.32
N CYS A 226 -2.76 -4.95 11.05
CA CYS A 226 -3.71 -5.49 10.08
C CYS A 226 -3.05 -6.54 9.18
#